data_AF-A0A1V2HB35-F1
#
_entry.id   AF-A0A1V2HB35-F1
#
_cell.length_a   1.000
_cell.length_b   1.000
_cell.length_c   1.000
_cell.angle_alpha   90.00
_cell.angle_beta   90.00
_cell.angle_gamma   90.00
#
_symmetry.space_group_name_H-M   'P 1'
#
loop_
_entity.id
_entity.type
_entity.pdbx_description
1 polymer ?
#
loop_
_entity_poly.entity_id
_entity_poly.type
_entity_poly.pdbx_seq_one_letter_code
_entity_poly.pdbx_strand_id
1 'polypeptide(L)'
;MEGRTVLEWDKDDIDALGLLKVDILALGMLSMLRRGFSLLRRHHRRGLDLAGIPRNCPETYAMLRRADSLGVFQVESRAQMNMLPRLRPEKFYDLVVQVAIIRPGPIQGDMVHPYLRRRWGLEQPVYPSPSPEHGHPDELKDVLKRTLGVPLFQEQAMRVAMVAAEFTSEEADKLRRAMATFKHIQGVSEYRDRLVGGMVRRGYDPELAERVFKQLEGFGSYGFPESHAASLRTWPMRAAG
;
A
#
# COMPACT_ATOMS: atom_id res chain seq x y z
N MET A 1 -25.82 5.77 30.25
CA MET A 1 -24.80 4.70 30.12
C MET A 1 -24.32 4.36 31.52
N GLU A 2 -25.03 3.50 32.24
CA GLU A 2 -24.57 3.01 33.53
C GLU A 2 -23.50 1.91 33.33
N GLY A 3 -22.48 1.87 34.19
CA GLY A 3 -21.46 0.82 34.20
C GLY A 3 -20.33 0.95 33.18
N ARG A 4 -20.13 2.13 32.57
CA ARG A 4 -18.98 2.40 31.68
C ARG A 4 -18.07 3.46 32.30
N THR A 5 -16.82 3.10 32.54
CA THR A 5 -15.76 4.06 32.90
C THR A 5 -15.12 4.58 31.62
N VAL A 6 -15.02 5.89 31.49
CA VAL A 6 -14.35 6.57 30.37
C VAL A 6 -13.16 7.32 30.91
N LEU A 7 -12.01 7.21 30.25
CA LEU A 7 -10.85 8.05 30.54
C LEU A 7 -11.05 9.40 29.86
N GLU A 8 -10.80 10.49 30.57
CA GLU A 8 -10.96 11.86 30.04
C GLU A 8 -9.84 12.27 29.08
N TRP A 9 -8.68 11.62 29.18
CA TRP A 9 -7.54 11.82 28.29
C TRP A 9 -7.76 11.21 26.91
N ASP A 10 -7.21 11.87 25.89
CA ASP A 10 -7.31 11.38 24.53
C ASP A 10 -6.30 10.26 24.25
N LYS A 11 -6.32 9.76 23.01
CA LYS A 11 -5.46 8.65 22.59
C LYS A 11 -3.97 9.01 22.68
N ASP A 12 -3.61 10.24 22.37
CA ASP A 12 -2.23 10.67 22.24
C ASP A 12 -1.64 10.98 23.62
N ASP A 13 -2.46 11.47 24.55
CA ASP A 13 -2.13 11.61 25.98
C ASP A 13 -1.82 10.25 26.64
N ILE A 14 -2.65 9.23 26.38
CA ILE A 14 -2.46 7.87 26.91
C ILE A 14 -1.15 7.25 26.38
N ASP A 15 -0.82 7.50 25.11
CA ASP A 15 0.41 7.02 24.48
C ASP A 15 1.65 7.73 25.06
N ALA A 16 1.57 9.04 25.33
CA ALA A 16 2.63 9.82 25.96
C ALA A 16 2.94 9.34 27.40
N LEU A 17 1.94 8.85 28.11
CA LEU A 17 2.08 8.29 29.47
C LEU A 17 2.61 6.84 29.47
N GLY A 18 2.82 6.22 28.29
CA GLY A 18 3.29 4.85 28.18
C GLY A 18 2.28 3.80 28.64
N LEU A 19 0.99 4.15 28.65
CA LEU A 19 -0.07 3.23 29.06
C LEU A 19 -0.43 2.27 27.93
N LEU A 20 -0.68 1.00 28.28
CA LEU A 20 -1.12 0.01 27.30
C LEU A 20 -2.54 0.33 26.83
N LYS A 21 -2.68 0.57 25.52
CA LYS A 21 -3.97 0.78 24.85
C LYS A 21 -4.31 -0.39 23.93
N VAL A 22 -5.57 -0.82 23.96
CA VAL A 22 -6.10 -1.84 23.04
C VAL A 22 -7.30 -1.27 22.28
N ASP A 23 -7.19 -1.20 20.96
CA ASP A 23 -8.28 -0.75 20.09
C ASP A 23 -9.23 -1.90 19.75
N ILE A 24 -10.47 -1.81 20.24
CA ILE A 24 -11.53 -2.75 19.92
C ILE A 24 -12.31 -2.24 18.71
N LEU A 25 -11.95 -2.71 17.51
CA LEU A 25 -12.60 -2.34 16.27
C LEU A 25 -13.68 -3.36 15.89
N ALA A 26 -14.93 -2.90 15.78
CA ALA A 26 -16.04 -3.71 15.30
C ALA A 26 -16.08 -3.73 13.77
N LEU A 27 -15.47 -4.75 13.14
CA LEU A 27 -15.53 -4.92 11.69
C LEU A 27 -16.71 -5.82 11.29
N GLY A 28 -17.75 -5.22 10.70
CA GLY A 28 -18.97 -5.95 10.30
C GLY A 28 -18.72 -7.15 9.39
N MET A 29 -17.69 -7.08 8.54
CA MET A 29 -17.32 -8.17 7.63
C MET A 29 -16.93 -9.46 8.35
N LEU A 30 -16.30 -9.36 9.53
CA LEU A 30 -15.99 -10.54 10.37
C LEU A 30 -17.25 -11.29 10.77
N SER A 31 -18.29 -10.54 11.14
CA SER A 31 -19.59 -11.10 11.50
C SER A 31 -20.25 -11.78 10.31
N MET A 32 -20.13 -11.20 9.11
CA MET A 32 -20.65 -11.79 7.87
C MET A 32 -19.93 -13.09 7.50
N LEU A 33 -18.60 -13.12 7.58
CA LEU A 33 -17.83 -14.35 7.34
C LEU A 33 -18.20 -15.46 8.33
N ARG A 34 -18.33 -15.14 9.62
CA ARG A 34 -18.77 -16.11 10.64
C ARG A 34 -20.15 -16.70 10.31
N ARG A 35 -21.09 -15.85 9.87
CA ARG A 35 -22.43 -16.29 9.43
C ARG A 35 -22.34 -17.17 8.19
N GLY A 36 -21.52 -16.78 7.20
CA GLY A 36 -21.25 -17.56 5.98
C GLY A 36 -20.74 -18.97 6.29
N PHE A 37 -19.70 -19.11 7.13
CA PHE A 37 -19.21 -20.42 7.55
C PHE A 37 -20.26 -21.24 8.30
N SER A 38 -21.10 -20.59 9.09
CA SER A 38 -22.20 -21.26 9.79
C SER A 38 -23.23 -21.82 8.81
N LEU A 39 -23.55 -21.08 7.75
CA LEU A 39 -24.44 -21.55 6.68
C LEU A 39 -23.82 -22.69 5.88
N LEU A 40 -22.54 -22.59 5.51
CA LEU A 40 -21.81 -23.66 4.81
C LEU A 40 -21.77 -24.95 5.63
N ARG A 41 -21.57 -24.86 6.95
CA ARG A 41 -21.66 -26.03 7.85
C ARG A 41 -23.06 -26.64 7.86
N ARG A 42 -24.10 -25.82 7.97
CA ARG A 42 -25.49 -26.29 8.08
C ARG A 42 -26.02 -26.92 6.80
N HIS A 43 -25.79 -26.28 5.65
CA HIS A 43 -26.44 -26.68 4.39
C HIS A 43 -25.54 -27.51 3.47
N HIS A 44 -24.23 -27.34 3.55
CA HIS A 44 -23.28 -28.02 2.67
C HIS A 44 -22.34 -28.98 3.41
N ARG A 45 -22.49 -29.13 4.74
CA ARG A 45 -21.63 -29.96 5.60
C ARG A 45 -20.13 -29.65 5.46
N ARG A 46 -19.78 -28.41 5.06
CA ARG A 46 -18.40 -27.95 4.93
C ARG A 46 -17.97 -27.21 6.19
N GLY A 47 -17.06 -27.82 6.96
CA GLY A 47 -16.47 -27.25 8.17
C GLY A 47 -15.36 -26.25 7.91
N LEU A 48 -15.62 -25.21 7.10
CA LEU A 48 -14.60 -24.20 6.82
C LEU A 48 -14.50 -23.16 7.94
N ASP A 49 -13.32 -22.62 8.06
CA ASP A 49 -13.00 -21.43 8.85
C ASP A 49 -12.02 -20.55 8.08
N LEU A 50 -11.56 -19.48 8.72
CA LEU A 50 -10.60 -18.58 8.10
C LEU A 50 -9.29 -19.30 7.72
N ALA A 51 -8.78 -20.22 8.54
CA ALA A 51 -7.54 -20.92 8.27
C ALA A 51 -7.68 -21.94 7.13
N GLY A 52 -8.85 -22.55 6.98
CA GLY A 52 -9.14 -23.61 6.01
C GLY A 52 -9.52 -23.15 4.60
N ILE A 53 -9.62 -21.83 4.33
CA ILE A 53 -9.93 -21.34 2.98
C ILE A 53 -8.69 -21.42 2.06
N PRO A 54 -8.83 -21.95 0.83
CA PRO A 54 -7.78 -21.93 -0.19
C PRO A 54 -7.29 -20.50 -0.49
N ARG A 55 -5.96 -20.31 -0.51
CA ARG A 55 -5.34 -18.99 -0.69
C ARG A 55 -5.21 -18.52 -2.13
N ASN A 56 -5.40 -19.40 -3.11
CA ASN A 56 -5.29 -19.10 -4.54
C ASN A 56 -6.45 -19.77 -5.27
N CYS A 57 -7.61 -19.13 -5.25
CA CYS A 57 -8.82 -19.61 -5.92
C CYS A 57 -8.92 -18.94 -7.31
N PRO A 58 -8.65 -19.66 -8.42
CA PRO A 58 -8.73 -19.09 -9.76
C PRO A 58 -10.10 -18.48 -10.09
N GLU A 59 -11.17 -19.09 -9.57
CA GLU A 59 -12.56 -18.68 -9.74
C GLU A 59 -12.81 -17.32 -9.08
N THR A 60 -12.29 -17.11 -7.88
CA THR A 60 -12.36 -15.82 -7.18
C THR A 60 -11.64 -14.73 -7.99
N TYR A 61 -10.46 -15.01 -8.51
CA TYR A 61 -9.77 -14.03 -9.36
C TYR A 61 -10.51 -13.79 -10.68
N ALA A 62 -11.10 -14.83 -11.29
CA ALA A 62 -11.91 -14.68 -12.50
C ALA A 62 -13.15 -13.81 -12.27
N MET A 63 -13.84 -13.99 -11.14
CA MET A 63 -14.95 -13.15 -10.70
C MET A 63 -14.49 -11.69 -10.54
N LEU A 64 -13.40 -11.46 -9.82
CA LEU A 64 -12.83 -10.13 -9.64
C LEU A 64 -12.44 -9.47 -10.96
N ARG A 65 -11.85 -10.21 -11.92
CA ARG A 65 -11.52 -9.69 -13.26
C ARG A 65 -12.72 -9.21 -14.07
N ARG A 66 -13.92 -9.72 -13.77
CA ARG A 66 -15.19 -9.27 -14.38
C ARG A 66 -15.81 -8.08 -13.63
N ALA A 67 -15.13 -7.52 -12.64
CA ALA A 67 -15.64 -6.50 -11.72
C ALA A 67 -16.87 -6.95 -10.92
N ASP A 68 -17.08 -8.26 -10.77
CA ASP A 68 -18.18 -8.82 -9.98
C ASP A 68 -17.76 -8.90 -8.50
N SER A 69 -17.60 -7.72 -7.87
CA SER A 69 -17.04 -7.60 -6.51
C SER A 69 -18.01 -6.96 -5.51
N LEU A 70 -19.30 -6.93 -5.83
CA LEU A 70 -20.33 -6.47 -4.89
C LEU A 70 -20.34 -7.37 -3.65
N GLY A 71 -20.23 -6.76 -2.46
CA GLY A 71 -20.11 -7.48 -1.19
C GLY A 71 -18.71 -8.04 -0.91
N VAL A 72 -17.74 -7.81 -1.79
CA VAL A 72 -16.33 -8.16 -1.55
C VAL A 72 -15.63 -6.99 -0.89
N PHE A 73 -15.27 -7.19 0.38
CA PHE A 73 -14.67 -6.17 1.23
C PHE A 73 -13.48 -5.46 0.57
N GLN A 74 -13.49 -4.12 0.63
CA GLN A 74 -12.49 -3.17 0.09
C GLN A 74 -12.41 -3.02 -1.43
N VAL A 75 -12.98 -3.93 -2.22
CA VAL A 75 -12.92 -3.87 -3.68
C VAL A 75 -14.30 -3.71 -4.34
N GLU A 76 -15.30 -3.33 -3.56
CA GLU A 76 -16.69 -3.14 -4.01
C GLU A 76 -17.01 -1.73 -4.53
N SER A 77 -16.18 -0.72 -4.26
CA SER A 77 -16.47 0.65 -4.67
C SER A 77 -16.40 0.78 -6.21
N ARG A 78 -17.15 1.74 -6.79
CA ARG A 78 -17.15 1.95 -8.26
C ARG A 78 -15.74 2.13 -8.83
N ALA A 79 -14.88 2.88 -8.15
CA ALA A 79 -13.49 3.08 -8.58
C ALA A 79 -12.67 1.79 -8.54
N GLN A 80 -12.88 0.95 -7.52
CA GLN A 80 -12.25 -0.37 -7.41
C GLN A 80 -12.76 -1.33 -8.50
N MET A 81 -14.08 -1.43 -8.67
CA MET A 81 -14.73 -2.23 -9.71
C MET A 81 -14.24 -1.86 -11.10
N ASN A 82 -14.14 -0.57 -11.43
CA ASN A 82 -13.62 -0.12 -12.74
C ASN A 82 -12.13 -0.46 -12.95
N MET A 83 -11.37 -0.59 -11.87
CA MET A 83 -9.94 -0.89 -11.95
C MET A 83 -9.65 -2.39 -12.01
N LEU A 84 -10.48 -3.25 -11.42
CA LEU A 84 -10.25 -4.70 -11.40
C LEU A 84 -10.05 -5.32 -12.81
N PRO A 85 -10.87 -5.01 -13.85
CA PRO A 85 -10.64 -5.52 -15.21
C PRO A 85 -9.37 -4.99 -15.86
N ARG A 86 -8.89 -3.82 -15.42
CA ARG A 86 -7.64 -3.20 -15.88
C ARG A 86 -6.43 -3.80 -15.18
N LEU A 87 -6.52 -4.09 -13.88
CA LEU A 87 -5.41 -4.69 -13.12
C LEU A 87 -5.22 -6.17 -13.45
N ARG A 88 -6.34 -6.88 -13.72
CA ARG A 88 -6.40 -8.31 -13.95
C ARG A 88 -5.68 -9.12 -12.84
N PRO A 89 -6.21 -9.13 -11.60
CA PRO A 89 -5.57 -9.88 -10.52
C PRO A 89 -5.52 -11.38 -10.84
N GLU A 90 -4.38 -12.00 -10.54
CA GLU A 90 -4.11 -13.44 -10.71
C GLU A 90 -3.55 -14.07 -9.43
N LYS A 91 -2.96 -13.25 -8.56
CA LYS A 91 -2.41 -13.65 -7.27
C LYS A 91 -2.81 -12.65 -6.19
N PHE A 92 -2.66 -13.07 -4.94
CA PHE A 92 -3.03 -12.24 -3.79
C PHE A 92 -2.37 -10.86 -3.81
N TYR A 93 -1.09 -10.79 -4.16
CA TYR A 93 -0.35 -9.54 -4.16
C TYR A 93 -0.95 -8.49 -5.11
N ASP A 94 -1.68 -8.91 -6.13
CA ASP A 94 -2.37 -7.99 -7.02
C ASP A 94 -3.52 -7.28 -6.31
N LEU A 95 -4.19 -7.96 -5.37
CA LEU A 95 -5.23 -7.35 -4.54
C LEU A 95 -4.63 -6.35 -3.53
N VAL A 96 -3.42 -6.62 -3.04
CA VAL A 96 -2.66 -5.66 -2.21
C VAL A 96 -2.41 -4.38 -3.01
N VAL A 97 -1.98 -4.51 -4.27
CA VAL A 97 -1.79 -3.38 -5.18
C VAL A 97 -3.12 -2.69 -5.51
N GLN A 98 -4.20 -3.44 -5.77
CA GLN A 98 -5.54 -2.93 -6.08
C GLN A 98 -6.05 -1.97 -4.99
N VAL A 99 -5.88 -2.34 -3.71
CA VAL A 99 -6.30 -1.52 -2.57
C VAL A 99 -5.37 -0.30 -2.37
N ALA A 100 -4.11 -0.40 -2.78
CA ALA A 100 -3.15 0.70 -2.68
C ALA A 100 -3.30 1.74 -3.81
N ILE A 101 -3.53 1.30 -5.05
CA ILE A 101 -3.43 2.14 -6.25
C ILE A 101 -4.62 3.09 -6.45
N ILE A 102 -5.81 2.72 -5.96
CA ILE A 102 -7.02 3.56 -6.03
C ILE A 102 -7.09 4.47 -4.81
N ARG A 103 -6.15 5.42 -4.74
CA ARG A 103 -6.05 6.42 -3.68
C ARG A 103 -5.59 7.77 -4.24
N PRO A 104 -5.92 8.89 -3.57
CA PRO A 104 -5.54 10.20 -4.07
C PRO A 104 -4.02 10.36 -4.28
N GLY A 105 -3.17 9.80 -3.41
CA GLY A 105 -1.71 9.88 -3.54
C GLY A 105 -1.17 9.30 -4.86
N PRO A 106 -1.35 7.99 -5.14
CA PRO A 106 -0.93 7.40 -6.41
C PRO A 106 -1.57 8.02 -7.67
N ILE A 107 -2.80 8.53 -7.55
CA ILE A 107 -3.48 9.24 -8.66
C ILE A 107 -2.82 10.59 -8.93
N GLN A 108 -2.52 11.37 -7.88
CA GLN A 108 -1.86 12.68 -7.97
C GLN A 108 -0.38 12.56 -8.38
N GLY A 109 0.29 11.48 -7.96
CA GLY A 109 1.67 11.18 -8.31
C GLY A 109 1.87 10.56 -9.69
N ASP A 110 0.81 10.48 -10.51
CA ASP A 110 0.79 9.85 -11.85
C ASP A 110 1.40 8.43 -11.89
N MET A 111 1.16 7.66 -10.83
CA MET A 111 1.73 6.31 -10.65
C MET A 111 0.87 5.22 -11.29
N VAL A 112 -0.44 5.49 -11.43
CA VAL A 112 -1.44 4.50 -11.87
C VAL A 112 -1.21 4.06 -13.31
N HIS A 113 -1.04 5.01 -14.22
CA HIS A 113 -0.91 4.73 -15.64
C HIS A 113 0.40 3.99 -15.99
N PRO A 114 1.58 4.40 -15.50
CA PRO A 114 2.82 3.65 -15.71
C PRO A 114 2.74 2.21 -15.21
N TYR A 115 2.18 2.00 -14.00
CA TYR A 115 2.05 0.66 -13.45
C TYR A 115 1.15 -0.23 -14.32
N LEU A 116 0.01 0.28 -14.79
CA LEU A 116 -0.86 -0.45 -15.70
C LEU A 116 -0.18 -0.74 -17.05
N ARG A 117 0.45 0.24 -17.71
CA ARG A 117 1.12 -0.03 -19.00
C ARG A 117 2.16 -1.14 -18.88
N ARG A 118 2.94 -1.14 -17.80
CA ARG A 118 3.93 -2.18 -17.50
C ARG A 118 3.29 -3.53 -17.19
N ARG A 119 2.19 -3.53 -16.44
CA ARG A 119 1.38 -4.72 -16.15
C ARG A 119 0.88 -5.39 -17.42
N TRP A 120 0.49 -4.59 -18.41
CA TRP A 120 -0.01 -5.06 -19.71
C TRP A 120 1.11 -5.37 -20.72
N GLY A 121 2.38 -5.21 -20.36
CA GLY A 121 3.50 -5.39 -21.27
C GLY A 121 3.59 -4.33 -22.37
N LEU A 122 2.86 -3.22 -22.26
CA LEU A 122 2.91 -2.10 -23.21
C LEU A 122 4.16 -1.23 -23.00
N GLU A 123 4.78 -1.31 -21.82
CA GLU A 123 5.97 -0.59 -21.42
C GLU A 123 6.86 -1.55 -20.62
N GLN A 124 8.16 -1.60 -20.91
CA GLN A 124 9.09 -2.40 -20.09
C GLN A 124 9.36 -1.66 -18.76
N PRO A 125 9.37 -2.35 -17.60
CA PRO A 125 9.76 -1.74 -16.34
C PRO A 125 11.20 -1.24 -16.42
N VAL A 126 11.37 0.08 -16.30
CA VAL A 126 12.69 0.70 -16.18
C VAL A 126 13.02 0.82 -14.70
N TYR A 127 14.17 0.28 -14.32
CA TYR A 127 14.76 0.44 -13.00
C TYR A 127 15.99 1.30 -13.18
N PRO A 128 15.93 2.58 -12.79
CA PRO A 128 17.10 3.42 -12.84
C PRO A 128 18.21 2.84 -11.96
N SER A 129 19.44 2.97 -12.42
CA SER A 129 20.63 2.51 -11.71
C SER A 129 21.49 3.72 -11.36
N PRO A 130 22.23 3.69 -10.23
CA PRO A 130 23.23 4.71 -9.95
C PRO A 130 24.39 4.59 -10.94
N SER A 131 25.31 5.57 -10.91
CA SER A 131 26.61 5.43 -11.59
C SER A 131 27.32 4.14 -11.12
N PRO A 132 28.05 3.42 -11.99
CA PRO A 132 28.74 2.17 -11.61
C PRO A 132 29.72 2.32 -10.43
N GLU A 133 30.17 3.54 -10.15
CA GLU A 133 31.09 3.86 -9.05
C GLU A 133 30.38 4.00 -7.69
N HIS A 134 29.05 4.18 -7.66
CA HIS A 134 28.30 4.62 -6.48
C HIS A 134 27.28 3.60 -5.97
N GLY A 135 27.13 2.43 -6.60
CA GLY A 135 26.21 1.41 -6.11
C GLY A 135 26.01 0.22 -7.03
N HIS A 136 25.19 -0.73 -6.55
CA HIS A 136 24.84 -1.90 -7.33
C HIS A 136 23.79 -1.52 -8.40
N PRO A 137 23.93 -1.94 -9.66
CA PRO A 137 23.04 -1.52 -10.74
C PRO A 137 21.57 -1.91 -10.50
N ASP A 138 21.31 -3.00 -9.78
CA ASP A 138 19.95 -3.47 -9.46
C ASP A 138 19.36 -2.93 -8.14
N GLU A 139 19.96 -1.94 -7.49
CA GLU A 139 19.53 -1.52 -6.14
C GLU A 139 18.06 -1.06 -6.06
N LEU A 140 17.58 -0.29 -7.05
CA LEU A 140 16.17 0.10 -7.13
C LEU A 140 15.25 -1.03 -7.59
N LYS A 141 15.78 -1.97 -8.38
CA LYS A 141 15.03 -3.14 -8.82
C LYS A 141 14.71 -4.04 -7.64
N ASP A 142 15.60 -4.20 -6.67
CA ASP A 142 15.29 -5.01 -5.49
C ASP A 142 14.15 -4.46 -4.64
N VAL A 143 13.98 -3.14 -4.62
CA VAL A 143 12.89 -2.46 -3.92
C VAL A 143 11.60 -2.48 -4.73
N LEU A 144 11.67 -2.23 -6.04
CA LEU A 144 10.51 -1.94 -6.89
C LEU A 144 10.12 -3.07 -7.84
N LYS A 145 10.83 -4.20 -7.89
CA LYS A 145 10.53 -5.33 -8.80
C LYS A 145 9.10 -5.81 -8.68
N ARG A 146 8.59 -5.89 -7.45
CA ARG A 146 7.23 -6.39 -7.16
C ARG A 146 6.15 -5.44 -7.68
N THR A 147 6.46 -4.14 -7.79
CA THR A 147 5.55 -3.09 -8.26
C THR A 147 5.98 -2.52 -9.62
N LEU A 148 6.72 -3.31 -10.42
CA LEU A 148 7.09 -2.97 -11.79
C LEU A 148 7.79 -1.61 -11.92
N GLY A 149 8.67 -1.27 -10.97
CA GLY A 149 9.44 -0.02 -11.03
C GLY A 149 8.64 1.23 -10.64
N VAL A 150 7.44 1.06 -10.06
CA VAL A 150 6.63 2.16 -9.53
C VAL A 150 6.56 2.04 -8.02
N PRO A 151 6.98 3.03 -7.23
CA PRO A 151 6.75 3.01 -5.79
C PRO A 151 5.25 3.14 -5.56
N LEU A 152 4.62 2.14 -4.92
CA LEU A 152 3.18 2.17 -4.62
C LEU A 152 2.88 2.18 -3.12
N PHE A 153 3.86 1.79 -2.31
CA PHE A 153 3.75 1.69 -0.85
C PHE A 153 4.68 2.68 -0.16
N GLN A 154 4.30 3.13 1.03
CA GLN A 154 5.08 4.07 1.82
C GLN A 154 6.45 3.48 2.19
N GLU A 155 6.51 2.20 2.57
CA GLU A 155 7.75 1.51 2.92
C GLU A 155 8.69 1.37 1.72
N GLN A 156 8.15 1.19 0.51
CA GLN A 156 8.97 1.23 -0.71
C GLN A 156 9.55 2.61 -0.96
N ALA A 157 8.72 3.64 -0.83
CA ALA A 157 9.13 5.04 -0.94
C ALA A 157 10.28 5.37 0.01
N MET A 158 10.19 4.96 1.28
CA MET A 158 11.25 5.17 2.26
C MET A 158 12.53 4.39 1.92
N ARG A 159 12.39 3.13 1.45
CA ARG A 159 13.54 2.34 0.98
C ARG A 159 14.21 2.96 -0.24
N VAL A 160 13.45 3.54 -1.17
CA VAL A 160 14.01 4.27 -2.31
C VAL A 160 14.84 5.47 -1.82
N ALA A 161 14.35 6.24 -0.86
CA ALA A 161 15.12 7.35 -0.28
C ALA A 161 16.42 6.88 0.40
N MET A 162 16.37 5.77 1.14
CA MET A 162 17.55 5.20 1.79
C MET A 162 18.58 4.66 0.78
N VAL A 163 18.12 3.95 -0.25
CA VAL A 163 19.00 3.31 -1.23
C VAL A 163 19.53 4.31 -2.26
N ALA A 164 18.66 5.15 -2.84
CA ALA A 164 19.04 6.05 -3.93
C ALA A 164 19.62 7.39 -3.45
N ALA A 165 19.32 7.84 -2.24
CA ALA A 165 19.79 9.12 -1.70
C ALA A 165 20.61 9.00 -0.41
N GLU A 166 20.92 7.77 0.04
CA GLU A 166 21.71 7.49 1.27
C GLU A 166 21.09 8.05 2.55
N PHE A 167 19.77 8.15 2.61
CA PHE A 167 19.11 8.52 3.85
C PHE A 167 19.32 7.44 4.90
N THR A 168 19.64 7.86 6.12
CA THR A 168 19.56 6.98 7.28
C THR A 168 18.10 6.60 7.57
N SER A 169 17.88 5.53 8.34
CA SER A 169 16.52 5.13 8.74
C SER A 169 15.79 6.24 9.51
N GLU A 170 16.52 7.01 10.33
CA GLU A 170 15.97 8.15 11.07
C GLU A 170 15.55 9.29 10.13
N GLU A 171 16.35 9.58 9.12
CA GLU A 171 16.05 10.62 8.14
C GLU A 171 14.89 10.23 7.23
N ALA A 172 14.81 8.95 6.84
CA ALA A 172 13.66 8.44 6.10
C ALA A 172 12.38 8.55 6.94
N ASP A 173 12.41 8.25 8.24
CA ASP A 173 11.24 8.40 9.11
C ASP A 173 10.90 9.89 9.40
N LYS A 174 11.90 10.76 9.52
CA LYS A 174 11.70 12.22 9.58
C LYS A 174 11.04 12.74 8.31
N LEU A 175 11.54 12.33 7.14
CA LEU A 175 10.92 12.59 5.85
C LEU A 175 9.46 12.13 5.88
N ARG A 176 9.20 10.85 6.19
CA ARG A 176 7.84 10.27 6.30
C ARG A 176 6.89 11.13 7.13
N ARG A 177 7.33 11.58 8.31
CA ARG A 177 6.53 12.43 9.22
C ARG A 177 6.29 13.82 8.64
N ALA A 178 7.34 14.46 8.12
CA ALA A 178 7.24 15.77 7.47
C ALA A 178 6.30 15.72 6.26
N MET A 179 6.22 14.57 5.59
CA MET A 179 5.34 14.39 4.46
C MET A 179 3.85 14.37 4.85
N ALA A 180 3.52 13.85 6.03
CA ALA A 180 2.15 13.83 6.53
C ALA A 180 1.60 15.24 6.84
N THR A 181 2.49 16.19 7.13
CA THR A 181 2.16 17.59 7.43
C THR A 181 2.36 18.54 6.24
N PHE A 182 2.66 18.02 5.04
CA PHE A 182 3.01 18.81 3.85
C PHE A 182 2.04 19.92 3.46
N LYS A 183 0.75 19.80 3.77
CA LYS A 183 -0.23 20.86 3.49
C LYS A 183 0.00 22.16 4.28
N HIS A 184 0.87 22.16 5.30
CA HIS A 184 0.93 23.25 6.28
C HIS A 184 2.33 23.82 6.57
N ILE A 185 3.43 23.27 6.03
CA ILE A 185 4.79 23.65 6.50
C ILE A 185 5.73 23.99 5.33
N GLN A 186 6.47 25.11 5.47
CA GLN A 186 7.52 25.61 4.57
C GLN A 186 8.81 24.75 4.49
N GLY A 187 8.86 23.59 5.17
CA GLY A 187 10.06 22.74 5.30
C GLY A 187 10.30 21.74 4.17
N VAL A 188 9.49 21.80 3.10
CA VAL A 188 9.53 20.84 1.97
C VAL A 188 10.80 20.98 1.14
N SER A 189 11.31 22.20 1.00
CA SER A 189 12.46 22.49 0.15
C SER A 189 13.75 21.84 0.65
N GLU A 190 13.97 21.77 1.96
CA GLU A 190 15.19 21.17 2.52
C GLU A 190 15.26 19.67 2.21
N TYR A 191 14.17 18.94 2.41
CA TYR A 191 14.12 17.51 2.11
C TYR A 191 14.21 17.23 0.60
N ARG A 192 13.64 18.11 -0.22
CA ARG A 192 13.79 18.04 -1.68
C ARG A 192 15.26 18.14 -2.07
N ASP A 193 15.94 19.18 -1.62
CA ASP A 193 17.33 19.45 -2.01
C ASP A 193 18.26 18.34 -1.51
N ARG A 194 17.99 17.80 -0.32
CA ARG A 194 18.73 16.65 0.22
C ARG A 194 18.50 15.37 -0.57
N LEU A 195 17.25 15.04 -0.90
CA LEU A 195 16.93 13.83 -1.64
C LEU A 195 17.45 13.91 -3.07
N VAL A 196 17.11 14.99 -3.79
CA VAL A 196 17.52 15.20 -5.17
C VAL A 196 19.04 15.31 -5.26
N GLY A 197 19.66 16.09 -4.38
CA GLY A 197 21.12 16.20 -4.30
C GLY A 197 21.80 14.87 -3.98
N GLY A 198 21.21 14.05 -3.09
CA GLY A 198 21.71 12.71 -2.78
C GLY A 198 21.70 11.77 -4.00
N MET A 199 20.58 11.75 -4.73
CA MET A 199 20.44 10.95 -5.94
C MET A 199 21.40 11.43 -7.04
N VAL A 200 21.49 12.74 -7.29
CA VAL A 200 22.38 13.30 -8.31
C VAL A 200 23.85 13.02 -7.99
N ARG A 201 24.27 13.14 -6.71
CA ARG A 201 25.64 12.77 -6.29
C ARG A 201 25.98 11.31 -6.58
N ARG A 202 25.00 10.41 -6.52
CA ARG A 202 25.16 8.99 -6.85
C ARG A 202 25.08 8.70 -8.36
N GLY A 203 24.94 9.73 -9.19
CA GLY A 203 24.90 9.62 -10.64
C GLY A 203 23.52 9.30 -11.21
N TYR A 204 22.45 9.50 -10.44
CA TYR A 204 21.09 9.46 -11.00
C TYR A 204 20.79 10.71 -11.81
N ASP A 205 19.97 10.54 -12.85
CA ASP A 205 19.47 11.66 -13.65
C ASP A 205 18.68 12.67 -12.78
N PRO A 206 18.95 13.98 -12.89
CA PRO A 206 18.27 15.00 -12.10
C PRO A 206 16.76 15.04 -12.31
N GLU A 207 16.26 14.81 -13.52
CA GLU A 207 14.82 14.79 -13.77
C GLU A 207 14.16 13.57 -13.12
N LEU A 208 14.85 12.43 -13.11
CA LEU A 208 14.40 11.26 -12.38
C LEU A 208 14.31 11.55 -10.88
N ALA A 209 15.34 12.15 -10.30
CA ALA A 209 15.36 12.48 -8.87
C ALA A 209 14.19 13.40 -8.50
N GLU A 210 13.88 14.39 -9.35
CA GLU A 210 12.71 15.26 -9.17
C GLU A 210 11.39 14.50 -9.27
N ARG A 211 11.26 13.58 -10.24
CA ARG A 211 10.08 12.72 -10.35
C ARG A 211 9.89 11.85 -9.12
N VAL A 212 10.97 11.29 -8.57
CA VAL A 212 10.92 10.50 -7.32
C VAL A 212 10.49 11.37 -6.15
N PHE A 213 10.99 12.60 -6.04
CA PHE A 213 10.54 13.53 -5.00
C PHE A 213 9.05 13.85 -5.10
N LYS A 214 8.55 14.18 -6.29
CA LYS A 214 7.12 14.45 -6.52
C LYS A 214 6.23 13.23 -6.22
N GLN A 215 6.72 12.03 -6.56
CA GLN A 215 6.07 10.77 -6.21
C GLN A 215 6.00 10.59 -4.69
N LEU A 216 7.10 10.87 -3.98
CA LEU A 216 7.13 10.88 -2.53
C LEU A 216 6.12 11.88 -1.98
N GLU A 217 6.08 13.13 -2.45
CA GLU A 217 5.13 14.15 -1.98
C GLU A 217 3.67 13.64 -1.92
N GLY A 218 3.22 12.93 -2.97
CA GLY A 218 1.88 12.31 -3.01
C GLY A 218 1.63 11.24 -1.94
N PHE A 219 2.68 10.58 -1.43
CA PHE A 219 2.60 9.60 -0.35
C PHE A 219 2.46 10.22 1.04
N GLY A 220 2.86 11.48 1.24
CA GLY A 220 2.72 12.15 2.53
C GLY A 220 1.29 12.16 3.03
N SER A 221 0.36 12.48 2.13
CA SER A 221 -1.06 12.59 2.46
C SER A 221 -1.83 11.26 2.42
N TYR A 222 -1.31 10.23 1.72
CA TYR A 222 -2.08 9.01 1.38
C TYR A 222 -1.29 7.70 1.33
N GLY A 223 -0.06 7.69 1.87
CA GLY A 223 0.80 6.52 1.95
C GLY A 223 0.10 5.34 2.60
N PHE A 224 0.04 4.23 1.88
CA PHE A 224 -0.53 3.00 2.41
C PHE A 224 0.60 2.07 2.84
N PRO A 225 0.61 1.64 4.11
CA PRO A 225 1.56 0.64 4.56
C PRO A 225 1.34 -0.69 3.81
N GLU A 226 2.38 -1.25 3.19
CA GLU A 226 2.33 -2.58 2.59
C GLU A 226 1.93 -3.62 3.64
N SER A 227 2.41 -3.46 4.87
CA SER A 227 2.05 -4.32 6.00
C SER A 227 0.55 -4.31 6.31
N HIS A 228 -0.09 -3.14 6.22
CA HIS A 228 -1.54 -3.01 6.40
C HIS A 228 -2.30 -3.58 5.19
N ALA A 229 -1.84 -3.28 3.98
CA ALA A 229 -2.39 -3.85 2.74
C ALA A 229 -2.31 -5.39 2.72
N ALA A 230 -1.22 -5.94 3.24
CA ALA A 230 -0.98 -7.37 3.35
C ALA A 230 -1.62 -8.01 4.59
N SER A 231 -1.83 -7.30 5.69
CA SER A 231 -2.60 -7.83 6.83
C SER A 231 -4.08 -7.98 6.49
N LEU A 232 -4.55 -7.22 5.50
CA LEU A 232 -5.87 -7.38 4.89
C LEU A 232 -5.97 -8.64 4.00
N ARG A 233 -4.89 -9.41 3.83
CA ARG A 233 -4.84 -10.71 3.12
C ARG A 233 -5.91 -11.70 3.51
N THR A 234 -6.44 -11.57 4.70
CA THR A 234 -7.44 -12.46 5.23
C THR A 234 -8.86 -12.20 4.73
N TRP A 235 -9.16 -11.16 3.92
CA TRP A 235 -10.56 -10.72 3.73
C TRP A 235 -11.12 -10.80 2.29
N PRO A 236 -10.49 -10.25 1.23
CA PRO A 236 -11.12 -10.16 -0.09
C PRO A 236 -11.30 -11.53 -0.78
N MET A 237 -10.36 -12.46 -0.58
CA MET A 237 -10.47 -13.81 -1.11
C MET A 237 -11.43 -14.71 -0.34
N ARG A 238 -11.89 -14.29 0.84
CA ARG A 238 -12.71 -15.11 1.73
C ARG A 238 -14.21 -14.81 1.66
N ALA A 239 -14.57 -13.71 1.00
CA ALA A 239 -15.96 -13.31 0.76
C ALA A 239 -16.54 -13.84 -0.56
N ALA A 240 -15.66 -14.33 -1.45
CA ALA A 240 -15.93 -14.59 -2.85
C ALA A 240 -15.87 -16.07 -3.23
N GLY A 241 -16.03 -16.97 -2.26
CA GLY A 241 -15.95 -18.42 -2.44
C GLY A 241 -16.93 -19.17 -1.55
#